data_AF-A0A3B1DFQ8-F1
#
_entry.id   AF-A0A3B1DFQ8-F1
#
_cell.length_a   1.000
_cell.length_b   1.000
_cell.length_c   1.000
_cell.angle_alpha   90.00
_cell.angle_beta   90.00
_cell.angle_gamma   90.00
#
_symmetry.space_group_name_H-M   'P 1'
#
loop_
_entity.id
_entity.type
_entity.pdbx_description
1 polymer ?
#
loop_
_entity_poly.entity_id
_entity_poly.type
_entity_poly.pdbx_seq_one_letter_code
_entity_poly.pdbx_strand_id
1 'polypeptide(L)'
;MNIYFSDYFRVSTDDLDEYGAFNVSLINDLPVFIDPFLLFSSDKNEYEALHQEIIKYIIFLRTMSDKGTISKGLVNHWFLFPEVKQNWLGYSKVGNGGLGLGPKFATALNDNLSTIFNDFGAEQITQSSHLEKLCLIKDGVGKDSISDFTTNLIKGYICEYTQEFSKRYIDNSRCKSVSVKHASFDYNTRRWNAKTYTLPYIDGDFVLLTPKDILTKDDAWINKHDIIGDFDEIAESIPNIELRAQINEYLLRQIPDRANQREINEAISRTLRKFPALIDHYIRFKEDHKEDAVALSEQKIKETEIVFIRQVTNLVEMLRDQKSFYSQKGGTFDEAYNRVIFLKQVIENNDGYRLFYVKGEPVKRESDLQLIFRLTWYASDDDVNSEVNNGRGPVDYKISRGSRDSTLVEFKLASNSKLKQNLAKQVEVYKAANQTKKSIKVILYFTDSEFEKILKTLKELELKQSNELILIDARATNKPSGSNAK
;
A
#
# COMPACT_ATOMS: atom_id res chain seq x y z
N MET A 1 -20.33 1.07 -16.46
CA MET A 1 -19.96 0.45 -15.19
C MET A 1 -19.23 1.53 -14.42
N ASN A 2 -19.59 1.76 -13.16
CA ASN A 2 -18.97 2.81 -12.37
C ASN A 2 -17.88 2.17 -11.51
N ILE A 3 -16.67 2.69 -11.58
CA ILE A 3 -15.51 2.19 -10.84
C ILE A 3 -15.00 3.29 -9.92
N TYR A 4 -14.79 4.47 -10.49
CA TYR A 4 -14.14 5.58 -9.83
C TYR A 4 -15.13 6.58 -9.26
N PHE A 5 -14.64 7.40 -8.34
CA PHE A 5 -15.40 8.50 -7.76
C PHE A 5 -16.08 9.35 -8.83
N SER A 6 -15.34 9.71 -9.90
CA SER A 6 -15.87 10.46 -11.04
C SER A 6 -17.11 9.82 -11.67
N ASP A 7 -17.10 8.49 -11.85
CA ASP A 7 -18.19 7.75 -12.48
C ASP A 7 -19.43 7.74 -11.59
N TYR A 8 -19.22 7.53 -10.29
CA TYR A 8 -20.30 7.45 -9.32
C TYR A 8 -20.96 8.80 -9.13
N PHE A 9 -20.20 9.87 -8.92
CA PHE A 9 -20.75 11.19 -8.62
C PHE A 9 -21.03 12.05 -9.86
N ARG A 10 -20.69 11.55 -11.07
CA ARG A 10 -20.86 12.22 -12.36
C ARG A 10 -20.14 13.57 -12.42
N VAL A 11 -18.90 13.59 -11.93
CA VAL A 11 -18.00 14.75 -12.00
C VAL A 11 -16.92 14.52 -13.05
N SER A 12 -16.40 15.59 -13.66
CA SER A 12 -15.32 15.46 -14.63
C SER A 12 -14.02 15.03 -13.94
N THR A 13 -13.20 14.25 -14.65
CA THR A 13 -11.82 14.00 -14.21
C THR A 13 -10.98 15.27 -14.23
N ASP A 14 -11.29 16.19 -15.15
CA ASP A 14 -10.60 17.49 -15.23
C ASP A 14 -10.88 18.36 -14.00
N ASP A 15 -12.11 18.33 -13.46
CA ASP A 15 -12.46 19.05 -12.23
C ASP A 15 -11.71 18.49 -11.02
N LEU A 16 -11.55 17.16 -10.96
CA LEU A 16 -10.76 16.49 -9.90
C LEU A 16 -9.27 16.85 -10.03
N ASP A 17 -8.74 16.84 -11.25
CA ASP A 17 -7.34 17.15 -11.53
C ASP A 17 -7.01 18.62 -11.22
N GLU A 18 -7.87 19.56 -11.61
CA GLU A 18 -7.71 20.99 -11.31
C GLU A 18 -7.82 21.26 -9.79
N TYR A 19 -8.71 20.55 -9.09
CA TYR A 19 -8.82 20.63 -7.64
C TYR A 19 -7.67 19.91 -6.90
N GLY A 20 -6.92 19.06 -7.60
CA GLY A 20 -5.84 18.25 -7.04
C GLY A 20 -6.31 17.03 -6.24
N ALA A 21 -7.53 16.54 -6.46
CA ALA A 21 -8.09 15.38 -5.75
C ALA A 21 -7.79 14.07 -6.48
N PHE A 22 -7.36 13.05 -5.74
CA PHE A 22 -7.13 11.72 -6.30
C PHE A 22 -8.45 11.01 -6.64
N ASN A 23 -8.56 10.48 -7.86
CA ASN A 23 -9.77 9.79 -8.31
C ASN A 23 -9.80 8.34 -7.79
N VAL A 24 -10.32 8.18 -6.57
CA VAL A 24 -10.37 6.90 -5.86
C VAL A 24 -11.29 5.87 -6.54
N SER A 25 -10.94 4.59 -6.40
CA SER A 25 -11.79 3.46 -6.80
C SER A 25 -12.77 3.13 -5.68
N LEU A 26 -14.07 3.08 -5.96
CA LEU A 26 -15.13 2.77 -4.98
C LEU A 26 -15.53 1.29 -5.01
N ILE A 27 -14.63 0.42 -5.47
CA ILE A 27 -14.88 -1.01 -5.61
C ILE A 27 -13.82 -1.87 -4.89
N ASN A 28 -12.61 -1.33 -4.76
CA ASN A 28 -11.50 -1.82 -3.97
C ASN A 28 -10.55 -0.65 -3.68
N ASP A 29 -9.73 -0.79 -2.65
CA ASP A 29 -8.71 0.21 -2.34
C ASP A 29 -7.67 0.31 -3.45
N LEU A 30 -7.09 1.51 -3.58
CA LEU A 30 -5.89 1.73 -4.38
C LEU A 30 -4.66 1.77 -3.45
N PRO A 31 -3.54 1.12 -3.82
CA PRO A 31 -2.32 1.02 -3.00
C PRO A 31 -1.53 2.32 -3.02
N VAL A 32 -2.18 3.38 -2.60
CA VAL A 32 -1.66 4.72 -2.34
C VAL A 32 -1.87 5.03 -0.87
N PHE A 33 -1.03 5.87 -0.29
CA PHE A 33 -0.90 6.10 1.14
C PHE A 33 -0.63 7.58 1.39
N ILE A 34 -1.15 8.13 2.48
CA ILE A 34 -0.79 9.50 2.90
C ILE A 34 0.59 9.46 3.54
N ASP A 35 1.50 10.31 3.06
CA ASP A 35 2.85 10.47 3.61
C ASP A 35 2.93 11.80 4.39
N PRO A 36 3.06 11.78 5.73
CA PRO A 36 3.13 13.01 6.52
C PRO A 36 4.35 13.87 6.16
N PHE A 37 5.42 13.29 5.61
CA PHE A 37 6.58 14.06 5.14
C PHE A 37 6.19 15.05 4.03
N LEU A 38 5.19 14.70 3.21
CA LEU A 38 4.70 15.59 2.16
C LEU A 38 3.91 16.79 2.71
N LEU A 39 3.39 16.69 3.94
CA LEU A 39 2.83 17.85 4.65
C LEU A 39 3.95 18.80 5.09
N PHE A 40 5.06 18.25 5.58
CA PHE A 40 6.25 19.01 5.98
C PHE A 40 6.96 19.67 4.80
N SER A 41 7.10 18.95 3.68
CA SER A 41 7.85 19.45 2.52
C SER A 41 7.09 20.50 1.70
N SER A 42 5.79 20.65 1.94
CA SER A 42 4.93 21.56 1.19
C SER A 42 5.12 23.02 1.58
N ASP A 43 5.05 23.91 0.60
CA ASP A 43 5.02 25.36 0.82
C ASP A 43 3.62 25.89 1.23
N LYS A 44 2.62 25.00 1.35
CA LYS A 44 1.26 25.39 1.75
C LYS A 44 1.19 25.58 3.26
N ASN A 45 0.86 26.80 3.70
CA ASN A 45 0.64 27.12 5.12
C ASN A 45 -0.36 26.17 5.81
N GLU A 46 -1.38 25.71 5.08
CA GLU A 46 -2.36 24.73 5.59
C GLU A 46 -1.71 23.37 5.88
N TYR A 47 -0.75 22.91 5.08
CA TYR A 47 -0.08 21.62 5.27
C TYR A 47 0.95 21.70 6.38
N GLU A 48 1.69 22.81 6.46
CA GLU A 48 2.56 23.08 7.60
C GLU A 48 1.76 23.06 8.92
N ALA A 49 0.59 23.70 8.95
CA ALA A 49 -0.28 23.68 10.13
C ALA A 49 -0.76 22.26 10.48
N LEU A 50 -1.10 21.43 9.48
CA LEU A 50 -1.47 20.03 9.71
C LEU A 50 -0.31 19.22 10.28
N HIS A 51 0.89 19.40 9.75
CA HIS A 51 2.11 18.77 10.26
C HIS A 51 2.37 19.16 11.72
N GLN A 52 2.24 20.45 12.05
CA GLN A 52 2.38 20.92 13.43
C GLN A 52 1.31 20.34 14.37
N GLU A 53 0.05 20.21 13.95
CA GLU A 53 -0.98 19.57 14.77
C GLU A 53 -0.72 18.08 14.96
N ILE A 54 -0.16 17.38 13.97
CA ILE A 54 0.31 15.99 14.12
C ILE A 54 1.36 15.90 15.23
N ILE A 55 2.41 16.74 15.15
CA ILE A 55 3.50 16.77 16.14
C ILE A 55 2.96 17.08 17.53
N LYS A 56 2.12 18.10 17.64
CA LYS A 56 1.48 18.52 18.90
C LYS A 56 0.67 17.39 19.53
N TYR A 57 -0.05 16.60 18.73
CA TYR A 57 -0.78 15.44 19.24
C TYR A 57 0.16 14.35 19.76
N ILE A 58 1.27 14.07 19.08
CA ILE A 58 2.26 13.08 19.54
C ILE A 58 2.95 13.56 20.83
N ILE A 59 3.31 14.85 20.92
CA ILE A 59 3.82 15.46 22.16
C ILE A 59 2.82 15.30 23.30
N PHE A 60 1.52 15.48 23.02
CA PHE A 60 0.46 15.22 24.01
C PHE A 60 0.46 13.75 24.47
N LEU A 61 0.51 12.79 23.54
CA LEU A 61 0.56 11.37 23.88
C LEU A 61 1.76 11.04 24.77
N ARG A 62 2.93 11.53 24.37
CA ARG A 62 4.19 11.37 25.11
C ARG A 62 4.07 11.95 26.51
N THR A 63 3.58 13.19 26.63
CA THR A 63 3.36 13.86 27.92
C THR A 63 2.42 13.07 28.83
N MET A 64 1.43 12.37 28.27
CA MET A 64 0.54 11.52 29.05
C MET A 64 1.22 10.21 29.47
N SER A 65 2.06 9.62 28.62
CA SER A 65 2.85 8.42 28.95
C SER A 65 3.89 8.73 30.03
N ASP A 66 4.52 9.91 30.01
CA ASP A 66 5.53 10.34 30.99
C ASP A 66 4.93 10.56 32.40
N LYS A 67 3.62 10.83 32.49
CA LYS A 67 2.91 11.00 33.77
C LYS A 67 2.64 9.69 34.51
N GLY A 68 3.00 8.55 33.91
CA GLY A 68 2.86 7.22 34.51
C GLY A 68 1.77 6.38 33.85
N THR A 69 1.24 5.40 34.58
CA THR A 69 0.34 4.39 34.02
C THR A 69 -0.98 5.00 33.54
N ILE A 70 -1.21 4.93 32.23
CA ILE A 70 -2.47 5.33 31.60
C ILE A 70 -3.49 4.20 31.75
N SER A 71 -4.72 4.53 32.14
CA SER A 71 -5.79 3.53 32.20
C SER A 71 -6.10 2.94 30.82
N LYS A 72 -6.54 1.68 30.75
CA LYS A 72 -6.90 1.01 29.49
C LYS A 72 -7.92 1.80 28.67
N GLY A 73 -8.88 2.46 29.32
CA GLY A 73 -9.87 3.31 28.65
C GLY A 73 -9.24 4.52 27.97
N LEU A 74 -8.26 5.15 28.60
CA LEU A 74 -7.53 6.29 28.04
C LEU A 74 -6.54 5.86 26.95
N VAL A 75 -5.91 4.68 27.08
CA VAL A 75 -5.11 4.09 25.98
C VAL A 75 -5.99 3.90 24.75
N ASN A 76 -7.17 3.31 24.91
CA ASN A 76 -8.11 3.14 23.80
C ASN A 76 -8.62 4.48 23.24
N HIS A 77 -8.69 5.54 24.05
CA HIS A 77 -9.21 6.83 23.59
C HIS A 77 -8.16 7.68 22.87
N TRP A 78 -6.90 7.63 23.31
CA TRP A 78 -5.84 8.49 22.80
C TRP A 78 -4.89 7.80 21.82
N PHE A 79 -4.67 6.49 21.95
CA PHE A 79 -3.64 5.75 21.20
C PHE A 79 -4.20 4.79 20.14
N LEU A 80 -5.53 4.68 20.03
CA LEU A 80 -6.18 3.82 19.05
C LEU A 80 -6.60 4.64 17.83
N PHE A 81 -6.07 4.30 16.66
CA PHE A 81 -6.35 4.97 15.40
C PHE A 81 -6.97 3.94 14.44
N PRO A 82 -8.30 3.87 14.38
CA PRO A 82 -8.96 2.96 13.45
C PRO A 82 -8.69 3.43 12.01
N GLU A 83 -8.59 2.50 11.08
CA GLU A 83 -8.50 2.82 9.65
C GLU A 83 -9.66 3.73 9.20
N VAL A 84 -9.35 4.70 8.33
CA VAL A 84 -10.33 5.62 7.76
C VAL A 84 -10.72 5.14 6.37
N LYS A 85 -11.44 4.03 6.32
CA LYS A 85 -11.87 3.36 5.08
C LYS A 85 -12.55 4.25 4.04
N GLN A 86 -13.15 5.38 4.44
CA GLN A 86 -13.89 6.26 3.53
C GLN A 86 -13.00 6.93 2.47
N ASN A 87 -11.67 6.91 2.62
CA ASN A 87 -10.74 7.41 1.61
C ASN A 87 -10.39 6.38 0.52
N TRP A 88 -10.75 5.09 0.68
CA TRP A 88 -10.48 4.00 -0.27
C TRP A 88 -8.99 3.85 -0.65
N LEU A 89 -8.11 4.14 0.32
CA LEU A 89 -6.66 4.01 0.20
C LEU A 89 -6.21 2.78 1.00
N GLY A 90 -5.31 1.99 0.44
CA GLY A 90 -4.78 0.81 1.12
C GLY A 90 -4.65 -0.41 0.21
N TYR A 91 -4.65 -1.59 0.82
CA TYR A 91 -4.45 -2.85 0.13
C TYR A 91 -5.71 -3.72 0.05
N SER A 92 -6.87 -3.26 0.52
CA SER A 92 -8.05 -4.10 0.55
C SER A 92 -8.48 -4.48 -0.87
N LYS A 93 -8.45 -5.79 -1.13
CA LYS A 93 -8.87 -6.39 -2.41
C LYS A 93 -10.39 -6.48 -2.52
N VAL A 94 -11.13 -6.33 -1.42
CA VAL A 94 -12.59 -6.42 -1.38
C VAL A 94 -13.14 -5.33 -0.45
N GLY A 95 -13.83 -4.35 -1.04
CA GLY A 95 -14.28 -3.18 -0.31
C GLY A 95 -13.10 -2.31 0.12
N ASN A 96 -13.26 -1.64 1.25
CA ASN A 96 -12.30 -0.70 1.84
C ASN A 96 -11.97 -1.04 3.30
N GLY A 97 -12.15 -2.31 3.70
CA GLY A 97 -11.93 -2.73 5.07
C GLY A 97 -10.53 -3.33 5.27
N GLY A 98 -9.84 -2.84 6.28
CA GLY A 98 -8.56 -3.28 6.80
C GLY A 98 -8.54 -3.32 8.34
N LEU A 99 -7.35 -3.54 8.91
CA LEU A 99 -7.18 -3.78 10.36
C LEU A 99 -6.88 -2.51 11.16
N GLY A 100 -6.42 -1.43 10.51
CA GLY A 100 -5.99 -0.19 11.14
C GLY A 100 -4.91 -0.38 12.23
N LEU A 101 -4.68 0.67 13.02
CA LEU A 101 -3.80 0.61 14.19
C LEU A 101 -4.53 0.03 15.40
N GLY A 102 -4.43 -1.30 15.54
CA GLY A 102 -5.10 -2.03 16.60
C GLY A 102 -4.51 -1.85 18.02
N PRO A 103 -5.13 -2.48 19.05
CA PRO A 103 -4.75 -2.32 20.46
C PRO A 103 -3.28 -2.66 20.78
N LYS A 104 -2.68 -3.64 20.07
CA LYS A 104 -1.26 -3.99 20.24
C LYS A 104 -0.35 -2.83 19.83
N PHE A 105 -0.69 -2.14 18.75
CA PHE A 105 0.06 -0.96 18.32
C PHE A 105 -0.08 0.14 19.37
N ALA A 106 -1.31 0.41 19.84
CA ALA A 106 -1.62 1.43 20.84
C ALA A 106 -0.82 1.24 22.15
N THR A 107 -0.86 0.03 22.73
CA THR A 107 -0.08 -0.31 23.93
C THR A 107 1.41 -0.10 23.68
N ALA A 108 1.94 -0.66 22.59
CA ALA A 108 3.36 -0.53 22.32
C ALA A 108 3.77 0.87 21.85
N LEU A 109 2.85 1.75 21.45
CA LEU A 109 3.17 3.17 21.25
C LEU A 109 3.31 3.84 22.62
N ASN A 110 2.33 3.68 23.50
CA ASN A 110 2.37 4.20 24.87
C ASN A 110 3.64 3.77 25.64
N ASP A 111 4.04 2.50 25.52
CA ASP A 111 5.19 1.98 26.28
C ASP A 111 6.55 2.48 25.74
N ASN A 112 6.61 2.90 24.47
CA ASN A 112 7.86 3.31 23.82
C ASN A 112 8.00 4.84 23.70
N LEU A 113 6.92 5.61 23.84
CA LEU A 113 7.00 7.08 23.72
C LEU A 113 7.92 7.71 24.78
N SER A 114 7.89 7.20 26.01
CA SER A 114 8.71 7.73 27.12
C SER A 114 10.18 7.29 27.08
N THR A 115 10.52 6.28 26.28
CA THR A 115 11.87 5.70 26.24
C THR A 115 12.60 6.03 24.95
N ILE A 116 11.97 5.81 23.81
CA ILE A 116 12.60 5.94 22.49
C ILE A 116 12.30 7.28 21.81
N PHE A 117 11.18 7.92 22.19
CA PHE A 117 10.76 9.24 21.70
C PHE A 117 10.92 10.32 22.78
N ASN A 118 11.88 10.13 23.69
CA ASN A 118 12.09 11.01 24.83
C ASN A 118 12.55 12.43 24.46
N ASP A 119 12.88 12.68 23.19
CA ASP A 119 13.20 14.00 22.66
C ASP A 119 12.23 14.44 21.55
N PHE A 120 11.19 13.66 21.25
CA PHE A 120 10.23 14.02 20.20
C PHE A 120 9.55 15.36 20.52
N GLY A 121 9.63 16.29 19.57
CA GLY A 121 9.21 17.70 19.71
C GLY A 121 10.32 18.64 20.18
N ALA A 122 11.51 18.12 20.46
CA ALA A 122 12.66 18.84 21.00
C ALA A 122 13.98 18.38 20.36
N GLU A 123 13.91 17.70 19.22
CA GLU A 123 15.07 17.29 18.44
C GLU A 123 15.96 18.50 18.08
N GLN A 124 17.28 18.31 18.08
CA GLN A 124 18.25 19.38 17.82
C GLN A 124 18.89 19.30 16.43
N ILE A 125 18.81 18.13 15.79
CA ILE A 125 19.46 17.85 14.50
C ILE A 125 18.49 18.11 13.33
N THR A 126 17.25 17.65 13.46
CA THR A 126 16.22 17.79 12.43
C THR A 126 15.59 19.19 12.46
N GLN A 127 15.05 19.61 11.34
CA GLN A 127 14.32 20.86 11.21
C GLN A 127 12.94 20.77 11.88
N SER A 128 12.31 19.59 11.83
CA SER A 128 11.04 19.29 12.50
C SER A 128 11.07 17.90 13.13
N SER A 129 10.08 17.59 13.97
CA SER A 129 9.79 16.22 14.39
C SER A 129 8.97 15.51 13.31
N HIS A 130 9.17 14.20 13.15
CA HIS A 130 8.57 13.39 12.07
C HIS A 130 7.93 12.11 12.63
N LEU A 131 6.64 11.90 12.33
CA LEU A 131 5.85 10.75 12.80
C LEU A 131 6.48 9.41 12.34
N GLU A 132 7.09 9.42 11.16
CA GLU A 132 7.75 8.34 10.45
C GLU A 132 8.92 7.74 11.24
N LYS A 133 9.48 8.49 12.21
CA LYS A 133 10.47 7.97 13.16
C LYS A 133 9.93 6.71 13.88
N LEU A 134 8.60 6.56 14.03
CA LEU A 134 7.96 5.32 14.50
C LEU A 134 8.23 4.09 13.62
N CYS A 135 8.24 4.25 12.30
CA CYS A 135 8.52 3.17 11.34
C CYS A 135 9.96 2.67 11.41
N LEU A 136 10.90 3.57 11.73
CA LEU A 136 12.33 3.24 11.77
C LEU A 136 12.68 2.35 12.97
N ILE A 137 11.93 2.54 14.06
CA ILE A 137 12.27 1.99 15.38
C ILE A 137 11.51 0.71 15.68
N LYS A 138 10.23 0.63 15.28
CA LYS A 138 9.34 -0.45 15.66
C LYS A 138 9.00 -1.37 14.50
N ASP A 139 9.38 -2.64 14.67
CA ASP A 139 9.03 -3.68 13.70
C ASP A 139 7.51 -3.85 13.62
N GLY A 140 6.99 -3.96 12.39
CA GLY A 140 5.55 -4.10 12.12
C GLY A 140 4.79 -2.78 12.00
N VAL A 141 5.48 -1.63 12.05
CA VAL A 141 4.92 -0.32 11.67
C VAL A 141 5.46 0.02 10.30
N GLY A 142 4.58 0.06 9.31
CA GLY A 142 4.94 0.40 7.92
C GLY A 142 4.18 1.62 7.42
N LYS A 143 4.33 1.93 6.13
CA LYS A 143 3.63 3.05 5.49
C LYS A 143 2.11 3.05 5.67
N ASP A 144 1.49 1.88 5.69
CA ASP A 144 0.04 1.72 5.87
C ASP A 144 -0.37 2.22 7.25
N SER A 145 0.41 1.81 8.27
CA SER A 145 0.27 2.28 9.64
C SER A 145 0.46 3.79 9.79
N ILE A 146 1.45 4.37 9.09
CA ILE A 146 1.72 5.81 9.11
C ILE A 146 0.61 6.58 8.39
N SER A 147 0.17 6.09 7.24
CA SER A 147 -0.95 6.66 6.48
C SER A 147 -2.23 6.66 7.30
N ASP A 148 -2.58 5.54 7.94
CA ASP A 148 -3.74 5.44 8.83
C ASP A 148 -3.67 6.43 10.00
N PHE A 149 -2.50 6.50 10.64
CA PHE A 149 -2.30 7.42 11.76
C PHE A 149 -2.46 8.86 11.27
N THR A 150 -1.76 9.24 10.21
CA THR A 150 -1.82 10.57 9.61
C THR A 150 -3.25 10.93 9.23
N THR A 151 -3.94 10.03 8.52
CA THR A 151 -5.35 10.20 8.10
C THR A 151 -6.27 10.46 9.29
N ASN A 152 -6.08 9.78 10.43
CA ASN A 152 -6.87 10.05 11.63
C ASN A 152 -6.62 11.46 12.20
N LEU A 153 -5.36 11.91 12.20
CA LEU A 153 -4.98 13.21 12.74
C LEU A 153 -5.44 14.37 11.84
N ILE A 154 -5.41 14.19 10.52
CA ILE A 154 -5.84 15.19 9.54
C ILE A 154 -7.28 14.99 9.04
N LYS A 155 -8.04 14.10 9.69
CA LYS A 155 -9.38 13.69 9.21
C LYS A 155 -10.34 14.86 9.03
N GLY A 156 -10.27 15.84 9.94
CA GLY A 156 -11.07 17.06 9.85
C GLY A 156 -10.80 17.83 8.56
N TYR A 157 -9.53 18.01 8.22
CA TYR A 157 -9.10 18.65 6.98
C TYR A 157 -9.57 17.88 5.74
N ILE A 158 -9.41 16.55 5.70
CA ILE A 158 -9.87 15.72 4.57
C ILE A 158 -11.40 15.86 4.39
N CYS A 159 -12.17 15.92 5.48
CA CYS A 159 -13.62 16.13 5.42
C CYS A 159 -13.96 17.52 4.87
N GLU A 160 -13.24 18.56 5.27
CA GLU A 160 -13.42 19.92 4.75
C GLU A 160 -13.06 20.01 3.27
N TYR A 161 -11.90 19.49 2.89
CA TYR A 161 -11.44 19.38 1.52
C TYR A 161 -12.47 18.68 0.62
N THR A 162 -13.01 17.55 1.09
CA THR A 162 -14.06 16.82 0.35
C THR A 162 -15.38 17.60 0.29
N GLN A 163 -15.79 18.23 1.38
CA GLN A 163 -17.02 19.02 1.44
C GLN A 163 -16.96 20.21 0.46
N GLU A 164 -15.83 20.91 0.39
CA GLU A 164 -15.66 22.04 -0.50
C GLU A 164 -15.70 21.62 -1.97
N PHE A 165 -15.11 20.47 -2.33
CA PHE A 165 -15.30 19.89 -3.66
C PHE A 165 -16.77 19.54 -3.91
N SER A 166 -17.42 18.88 -2.95
CA SER A 166 -18.79 18.38 -3.09
C SER A 166 -19.79 19.50 -3.33
N LYS A 167 -19.68 20.62 -2.60
CA LYS A 167 -20.55 21.79 -2.77
C LYS A 167 -20.42 22.44 -4.15
N ARG A 168 -19.26 22.32 -4.79
CA ARG A 168 -18.95 22.96 -6.08
C ARG A 168 -19.37 22.09 -7.26
N TYR A 169 -19.07 20.79 -7.20
CA TYR A 169 -19.11 19.92 -8.36
C TYR A 169 -20.14 18.79 -8.27
N ILE A 170 -20.66 18.46 -7.08
CA ILE A 170 -21.55 17.31 -6.88
C ILE A 170 -22.99 17.78 -6.67
N ASP A 171 -23.94 17.08 -7.32
CA ASP A 171 -25.35 17.32 -7.07
C ASP A 171 -25.71 17.03 -5.60
N ASN A 172 -26.40 17.96 -4.96
CA ASN A 172 -26.81 17.85 -3.55
C ASN A 172 -27.59 16.56 -3.24
N SER A 173 -28.29 15.96 -4.21
CA SER A 173 -28.99 14.69 -4.04
C SER A 173 -28.06 13.49 -3.79
N ARG A 174 -26.76 13.65 -4.09
CA ARG A 174 -25.71 12.64 -3.88
C ARG A 174 -24.84 12.95 -2.66
N CYS A 175 -25.16 14.01 -1.93
CA CYS A 175 -24.49 14.38 -0.70
C CYS A 175 -25.43 14.19 0.50
N LYS A 176 -24.83 13.95 1.67
CA LYS A 176 -25.56 13.83 2.93
C LYS A 176 -24.84 14.58 4.03
N SER A 177 -25.62 15.13 4.96
CA SER A 177 -25.09 15.65 6.22
C SER A 177 -24.71 14.47 7.12
N VAL A 178 -23.42 14.35 7.43
CA VAL A 178 -22.84 13.24 8.19
C VAL A 178 -22.05 13.79 9.38
N SER A 179 -22.34 13.27 10.57
CA SER A 179 -21.55 13.55 11.77
C SER A 179 -20.32 12.64 11.80
N VAL A 180 -19.16 13.21 11.50
CA VAL A 180 -17.88 12.49 11.48
C VAL A 180 -17.21 12.62 12.85
N LYS A 181 -16.93 11.48 13.48
CA LYS A 181 -16.15 11.39 14.73
C LYS A 181 -14.67 11.63 14.47
N HIS A 182 -13.94 12.07 15.50
CA HIS A 182 -12.50 12.37 15.43
C HIS A 182 -12.18 13.42 14.37
N ALA A 183 -12.98 14.48 14.33
CA ALA A 183 -12.78 15.59 13.40
C ALA A 183 -11.75 16.60 13.92
N SER A 184 -11.66 16.77 15.23
CA SER A 184 -10.67 17.63 15.89
C SER A 184 -10.41 17.14 17.32
N PHE A 185 -9.23 17.41 17.85
CA PHE A 185 -8.88 17.10 19.23
C PHE A 185 -8.87 18.38 20.07
N ASP A 186 -9.64 18.40 21.16
CA ASP A 186 -9.61 19.49 22.12
C ASP A 186 -8.63 19.17 23.26
N TYR A 187 -7.54 19.90 23.32
CA TYR A 187 -6.47 19.71 24.32
C TYR A 187 -6.87 20.15 25.74
N ASN A 188 -7.88 21.03 25.88
CA ASN A 188 -8.38 21.45 27.19
C ASN A 188 -9.21 20.33 27.82
N THR A 189 -10.14 19.76 27.06
CA THR A 189 -11.00 18.66 27.51
C THR A 189 -10.38 17.28 27.30
N ARG A 190 -9.29 17.19 26.52
CA ARG A 190 -8.53 15.99 26.12
C ARG A 190 -9.39 14.96 25.39
N ARG A 191 -10.25 15.44 24.50
CA ARG A 191 -11.26 14.62 23.82
C ARG A 191 -11.29 14.90 22.32
N TRP A 192 -11.58 13.84 21.59
CA TRP A 192 -11.95 13.92 20.18
C TRP A 192 -13.38 14.43 20.01
N ASN A 193 -13.54 15.50 19.25
CA ASN A 193 -14.82 16.09 18.91
C ASN A 193 -15.31 15.59 17.55
N ALA A 194 -16.63 15.43 17.43
CA ALA A 194 -17.27 15.19 16.15
C ALA A 194 -17.63 16.53 15.49
N LYS A 195 -17.63 16.55 14.16
CA LYS A 195 -18.10 17.68 13.36
C LYS A 195 -19.01 17.16 12.25
N THR A 196 -20.01 17.97 11.88
CA THR A 196 -20.94 17.62 10.81
C THR A 196 -20.47 18.22 9.51
N TYR A 197 -20.46 17.40 8.46
CA TYR A 197 -20.03 17.78 7.11
C TYR A 197 -21.08 17.37 6.08
N THR A 198 -21.13 18.07 4.96
CA THR A 198 -21.88 17.66 3.77
C THR A 198 -20.95 16.89 2.84
N LEU A 199 -21.09 15.57 2.81
CA LEU A 199 -20.15 14.67 2.13
C LEU A 199 -20.85 13.84 1.06
N PRO A 200 -20.13 13.41 0.01
CA PRO A 200 -20.66 12.52 -1.01
C PRO A 200 -20.97 11.17 -0.37
N TYR A 201 -22.12 10.60 -0.71
CA TYR A 201 -22.68 9.44 0.00
C TYR A 201 -23.14 8.35 -0.96
N ILE A 202 -22.71 7.12 -0.71
CA ILE A 202 -23.03 5.95 -1.53
C ILE A 202 -23.04 4.67 -0.69
N ASP A 203 -23.93 3.73 -1.02
CA ASP A 203 -23.99 2.38 -0.42
C ASP A 203 -23.95 2.34 1.12
N GLY A 204 -24.55 3.35 1.75
CA GLY A 204 -24.68 3.43 3.21
C GLY A 204 -23.50 4.08 3.94
N ASP A 205 -22.49 4.60 3.24
CA ASP A 205 -21.36 5.33 3.83
C ASP A 205 -21.03 6.60 3.05
N PHE A 206 -20.23 7.48 3.65
CA PHE A 206 -19.67 8.64 2.97
C PHE A 206 -18.32 8.31 2.31
N VAL A 207 -17.93 9.14 1.36
CA VAL A 207 -16.64 9.01 0.66
C VAL A 207 -15.81 10.26 0.93
N LEU A 208 -14.50 10.09 1.05
CA LEU A 208 -13.51 11.15 1.24
C LEU A 208 -12.59 11.22 0.02
N LEU A 209 -12.35 12.44 -0.44
CA LEU A 209 -11.31 12.76 -1.42
C LEU A 209 -10.03 13.17 -0.70
N THR A 210 -8.89 12.75 -1.24
CA THR A 210 -7.57 13.08 -0.68
C THR A 210 -6.77 13.88 -1.70
N PRO A 211 -6.08 14.97 -1.29
CA PRO A 211 -5.17 15.70 -2.17
C PRO A 211 -4.07 14.80 -2.72
N LYS A 212 -3.75 14.92 -4.01
CA LYS A 212 -2.72 14.08 -4.67
C LYS A 212 -1.32 14.37 -4.15
N ASP A 213 -1.05 15.61 -3.76
CA ASP A 213 0.25 16.12 -3.33
C ASP A 213 0.68 15.67 -1.93
N ILE A 214 -0.19 14.94 -1.21
CA ILE A 214 0.15 14.29 0.07
C ILE A 214 0.19 12.75 -0.04
N LEU A 215 0.05 12.21 -1.25
CA LEU A 215 -0.01 10.77 -1.48
C LEU A 215 1.33 10.20 -1.98
N THR A 216 1.59 8.95 -1.62
CA THR A 216 2.67 8.12 -2.18
C THR A 216 2.15 6.73 -2.50
N LYS A 217 2.83 5.99 -3.38
CA LYS A 217 2.46 4.60 -3.74
C LYS A 217 3.34 3.55 -3.05
N ASP A 218 4.64 3.83 -2.99
CA ASP A 218 5.63 2.91 -2.44
C ASP A 218 5.83 3.19 -0.96
N ASP A 219 7.03 3.00 -0.42
CA ASP A 219 7.32 3.41 0.96
C ASP A 219 7.23 4.92 1.14
N ALA A 220 6.94 5.33 2.38
CA ALA A 220 7.03 6.73 2.79
C ALA A 220 8.47 7.24 2.60
N TRP A 221 8.66 8.54 2.44
CA TRP A 221 9.98 9.13 2.19
C TRP A 221 11.00 8.77 3.28
N ILE A 222 10.57 8.80 4.53
CA ILE A 222 11.32 8.32 5.69
C ILE A 222 10.87 6.88 5.97
N ASN A 223 11.75 5.91 5.69
CA ASN A 223 11.41 4.49 5.82
C ASN A 223 12.62 3.62 6.21
N LYS A 224 12.32 2.41 6.69
CA LYS A 224 13.33 1.47 7.19
C LYS A 224 14.18 0.84 6.08
N HIS A 225 13.66 0.75 4.86
CA HIS A 225 14.39 0.17 3.75
C HIS A 225 15.57 1.10 3.36
N ASP A 226 15.29 2.39 3.21
CA ASP A 226 16.27 3.40 2.80
C ASP A 226 17.35 3.62 3.88
N ILE A 227 16.99 3.75 5.16
CA ILE A 227 18.00 3.92 6.22
C ILE A 227 19.00 2.75 6.31
N ILE A 228 18.59 1.55 5.86
CA ILE A 228 19.46 0.38 5.81
C ILE A 228 20.27 0.36 4.50
N GLY A 229 19.64 0.69 3.37
CA GLY A 229 20.29 0.72 2.06
C GLY A 229 21.33 1.83 1.95
N ASP A 230 21.04 2.98 2.54
CA ASP A 230 21.83 4.22 2.44
C ASP A 230 22.70 4.42 3.70
N PHE A 231 22.89 3.38 4.52
CA PHE A 231 23.54 3.49 5.83
C PHE A 231 24.93 4.14 5.75
N ASP A 232 25.73 3.77 4.76
CA ASP A 232 27.08 4.29 4.59
C ASP A 232 27.07 5.79 4.28
N GLU A 233 26.19 6.25 3.39
CA GLU A 233 26.02 7.68 3.05
C GLU A 233 25.55 8.49 4.27
N ILE A 234 24.59 7.94 5.03
CA ILE A 234 24.09 8.54 6.26
C ILE A 234 25.22 8.67 7.28
N ALA A 235 26.00 7.61 7.50
CA ALA A 235 27.11 7.62 8.44
C ALA A 235 28.20 8.62 8.02
N GLU A 236 28.48 8.75 6.72
CA GLU A 236 29.42 9.73 6.19
C GLU A 236 28.97 11.18 6.37
N SER A 237 27.66 11.43 6.27
CA SER A 237 27.04 12.76 6.45
C SER A 237 27.18 13.33 7.87
N ILE A 238 27.51 12.49 8.86
CA ILE A 238 27.64 12.90 10.27
C ILE A 238 28.88 13.80 10.44
N PRO A 239 28.72 15.08 10.84
CA PRO A 239 29.86 16.00 10.98
C PRO A 239 30.83 15.62 12.11
N ASN A 240 30.31 14.97 13.15
CA ASN A 240 31.12 14.56 14.31
C ASN A 240 31.94 13.30 13.98
N ILE A 241 33.24 13.51 13.76
CA ILE A 241 34.19 12.44 13.39
C ILE A 241 34.32 11.35 14.47
N GLU A 242 34.24 11.71 15.76
CA GLU A 242 34.34 10.76 16.87
C GLU A 242 33.10 9.87 16.93
N LEU A 243 31.92 10.46 16.78
CA LEU A 243 30.65 9.73 16.73
C LEU A 243 30.63 8.77 15.55
N ARG A 244 31.02 9.24 14.37
CA ARG A 244 31.13 8.41 13.16
C ARG A 244 32.10 7.24 13.35
N ALA A 245 33.26 7.47 13.96
CA ALA A 245 34.21 6.40 14.27
C ALA A 245 33.64 5.37 15.25
N GLN A 246 32.91 5.80 16.29
CA GLN A 246 32.25 4.90 17.23
C GLN A 246 31.15 4.06 16.59
N ILE A 247 30.35 4.65 15.70
CA ILE A 247 29.31 3.95 14.94
C ILE A 247 29.92 2.86 14.07
N ASN A 248 30.96 3.21 13.30
CA ASN A 248 31.62 2.30 12.38
C ASN A 248 32.32 1.15 13.15
N GLU A 249 32.99 1.45 14.26
CA GLU A 249 33.59 0.41 15.12
C GLU A 249 32.53 -0.55 15.65
N TYR A 250 31.40 -0.04 16.14
CA TYR A 250 30.32 -0.87 16.67
C TYR A 250 29.72 -1.74 15.58
N LEU A 251 29.40 -1.16 14.41
CA LEU A 251 28.82 -1.89 13.29
C LEU A 251 29.74 -3.04 12.85
N LEU A 252 31.03 -2.76 12.65
CA LEU A 252 32.01 -3.77 12.24
C LEU A 252 32.09 -4.94 13.23
N ARG A 253 31.96 -4.68 14.53
CA ARG A 253 31.91 -5.74 15.56
C ARG A 253 30.63 -6.57 15.55
N GLN A 254 29.55 -6.05 14.97
CA GLN A 254 28.30 -6.77 14.83
C GLN A 254 28.23 -7.61 13.55
N ILE A 255 29.15 -7.40 12.60
CA ILE A 255 29.21 -8.09 11.31
C ILE A 255 30.11 -9.33 11.43
N PRO A 256 29.60 -10.54 11.20
CA PRO A 256 30.43 -11.75 11.12
C PRO A 256 31.43 -11.71 9.94
N ASP A 257 32.59 -12.37 10.07
CA ASP A 257 33.65 -12.42 9.04
C ASP A 257 33.18 -12.84 7.63
N ARG A 258 32.10 -13.61 7.54
CA ARG A 258 31.47 -14.05 6.29
C ARG A 258 29.98 -13.78 6.29
N ALA A 259 29.61 -12.55 6.60
CA ALA A 259 28.22 -12.13 6.65
C ALA A 259 27.55 -12.17 5.27
N ASN A 260 26.33 -12.70 5.23
CA ASN A 260 25.44 -12.46 4.10
C ASN A 260 24.67 -11.12 4.28
N GLN A 261 24.00 -10.64 3.23
CA GLN A 261 23.28 -9.35 3.27
C GLN A 261 22.26 -9.26 4.41
N ARG A 262 21.60 -10.36 4.78
CA ARG A 262 20.62 -10.36 5.88
C ARG A 262 21.32 -10.12 7.22
N GLU A 263 22.47 -10.74 7.45
CA GLU A 263 23.24 -10.54 8.67
C GLU A 263 23.79 -9.11 8.77
N ILE A 264 24.18 -8.51 7.64
CA ILE A 264 24.55 -7.10 7.55
C ILE A 264 23.37 -6.19 7.92
N ASN A 265 22.20 -6.40 7.31
CA ASN A 265 21.00 -5.61 7.60
C ASN A 265 20.56 -5.73 9.08
N GLU A 266 20.71 -6.93 9.66
CA GLU A 266 20.46 -7.17 11.08
C GLU A 266 21.48 -6.45 11.98
N ALA A 267 22.75 -6.39 11.57
CA ALA A 267 23.79 -5.61 12.25
C ALA A 267 23.50 -4.10 12.21
N ILE A 268 23.15 -3.56 11.04
CA ILE A 268 22.71 -2.16 10.87
C ILE A 268 21.50 -1.86 11.77
N SER A 269 20.51 -2.74 11.79
CA SER A 269 19.33 -2.58 12.65
C SER A 269 19.69 -2.53 14.15
N ARG A 270 20.70 -3.29 14.59
CA ARG A 270 21.22 -3.22 15.97
C ARG A 270 21.95 -1.90 16.22
N THR A 271 22.76 -1.45 15.27
CA THR A 271 23.46 -0.16 15.34
C THR A 271 22.49 1.01 15.46
N LEU A 272 21.43 1.05 14.65
CA LEU A 272 20.37 2.07 14.71
C LEU A 272 19.71 2.16 16.08
N ARG A 273 19.42 1.01 16.71
CA ARG A 273 18.87 0.97 18.08
C ARG A 273 19.86 1.45 19.13
N LYS A 274 21.16 1.23 18.90
CA LYS A 274 22.23 1.61 19.83
C LYS A 274 22.57 3.10 19.73
N PHE A 275 22.47 3.69 18.54
CA PHE A 275 22.79 5.09 18.25
C PHE A 275 21.57 5.82 17.67
N PRO A 276 20.59 6.24 18.50
CA PRO A 276 19.41 6.98 18.03
C PRO A 276 19.73 8.26 17.27
N ALA A 277 20.86 8.91 17.57
CA ALA A 277 21.33 10.09 16.82
C ALA A 277 21.50 9.82 15.32
N LEU A 278 21.77 8.57 14.90
CA LEU A 278 21.83 8.21 13.49
C LEU A 278 20.47 8.37 12.79
N ILE A 279 19.39 8.11 13.52
CA ILE A 279 18.03 8.27 13.02
C ILE A 279 17.75 9.75 12.74
N ASP A 280 18.17 10.63 13.64
CA ASP A 280 17.97 12.08 13.47
C ASP A 280 18.84 12.63 12.33
N HIS A 281 20.07 12.14 12.16
CA HIS A 281 20.90 12.48 11.00
C HIS A 281 20.30 11.97 9.68
N TYR A 282 19.73 10.77 9.66
CA TYR A 282 19.01 10.25 8.49
C TYR A 282 17.79 11.09 8.15
N ILE A 283 16.97 11.43 9.14
CA ILE A 283 15.80 12.29 8.94
C ILE A 283 16.25 13.64 8.42
N ARG A 284 17.32 14.22 8.98
CA ARG A 284 17.89 15.47 8.50
C ARG A 284 18.35 15.37 7.04
N PHE A 285 19.04 14.29 6.67
CA PHE A 285 19.40 14.02 5.29
C PHE A 285 18.16 13.97 4.38
N LYS A 286 17.07 13.35 4.82
CA LYS A 286 15.79 13.30 4.09
C LYS A 286 15.11 14.66 4.00
N GLU A 287 15.18 15.50 5.03
CA GLU A 287 14.69 16.89 5.02
C GLU A 287 15.46 17.76 4.01
N ASP A 288 16.78 17.60 3.96
CA ASP A 288 17.65 18.34 3.04
C ASP A 288 17.44 17.94 1.57
N HIS A 289 16.75 16.82 1.31
CA HIS A 289 16.35 16.32 -0.02
C HIS A 289 14.82 16.30 -0.21
N LYS A 290 14.09 17.21 0.45
CA LYS A 290 12.63 17.23 0.42
C LYS A 290 12.04 17.45 -0.98
N GLU A 291 12.73 18.16 -1.87
CA GLU A 291 12.30 18.39 -3.25
C GLU A 291 12.24 17.08 -4.04
N ASP A 292 13.17 16.16 -3.78
CA ASP A 292 13.17 14.82 -4.39
C ASP A 292 11.98 13.99 -3.93
N ALA A 293 11.55 14.15 -2.66
CA ALA A 293 10.38 13.48 -2.12
C ALA A 293 9.10 13.89 -2.88
N VAL A 294 8.92 15.20 -3.07
CA VAL A 294 7.76 15.76 -3.79
C VAL A 294 7.77 15.30 -5.25
N ALA A 295 8.90 15.47 -5.95
CA ALA A 295 9.01 15.08 -7.35
C ALA A 295 8.77 13.57 -7.57
N LEU A 296 9.30 12.73 -6.67
CA LEU A 296 9.12 11.29 -6.72
C LEU A 296 7.67 10.87 -6.43
N SER A 297 7.03 11.49 -5.44
CA SER A 297 5.62 11.27 -5.12
C SER A 297 4.73 11.64 -6.30
N GLU A 298 4.85 12.86 -6.83
CA GLU A 298 4.05 13.34 -7.96
C GLU A 298 4.19 12.42 -9.17
N GLN A 299 5.42 12.01 -9.48
CA GLN A 299 5.68 11.07 -10.55
C GLN A 299 4.93 9.74 -10.32
N LYS A 300 5.08 9.14 -9.13
CA LYS A 300 4.47 7.85 -8.80
C LYS A 300 2.94 7.90 -8.80
N ILE A 301 2.36 8.99 -8.32
CA ILE A 301 0.91 9.20 -8.33
C ILE A 301 0.41 9.37 -9.76
N LYS A 302 1.07 10.20 -10.57
CA LYS A 302 0.72 10.37 -11.98
C LYS A 302 0.84 9.07 -12.77
N GLU A 303 1.90 8.30 -12.55
CA GLU A 303 2.05 6.96 -13.13
C GLU A 303 0.92 6.02 -12.66
N THR A 304 0.54 6.09 -11.38
CA THR A 304 -0.57 5.28 -10.84
C THR A 304 -1.90 5.66 -11.47
N GLU A 305 -2.23 6.94 -11.62
CA GLU A 305 -3.47 7.37 -12.27
C GLU A 305 -3.48 6.99 -13.74
N ILE A 306 -2.44 7.36 -14.49
CA ILE A 306 -2.37 7.11 -15.94
C ILE A 306 -2.39 5.61 -16.22
N VAL A 307 -1.68 4.82 -15.42
CA VAL A 307 -1.51 3.42 -15.74
C VAL A 307 -2.63 2.60 -15.12
N PHE A 308 -2.98 2.83 -13.86
CA PHE A 308 -4.06 2.07 -13.21
C PHE A 308 -5.44 2.50 -13.70
N ILE A 309 -5.79 3.80 -13.66
CA ILE A 309 -7.14 4.26 -14.02
C ILE A 309 -7.43 4.01 -15.49
N ARG A 310 -6.53 4.42 -16.39
CA ARG A 310 -6.75 4.25 -17.83
C ARG A 310 -6.78 2.79 -18.25
N GLN A 311 -5.84 1.96 -17.76
CA GLN A 311 -5.79 0.57 -18.20
C GLN A 311 -6.92 -0.25 -17.60
N VAL A 312 -7.32 0.00 -16.36
CA VAL A 312 -8.49 -0.66 -15.74
C VAL A 312 -9.79 -0.20 -16.40
N THR A 313 -9.92 1.07 -16.74
CA THR A 313 -11.08 1.58 -17.49
C THR A 313 -11.17 0.91 -18.87
N ASN A 314 -10.07 0.92 -19.64
CA ASN A 314 -10.00 0.23 -20.94
C ASN A 314 -10.31 -1.27 -20.81
N LEU A 315 -9.76 -1.92 -19.79
CA LEU A 315 -10.01 -3.33 -19.46
C LEU A 315 -11.51 -3.59 -19.27
N VAL A 316 -12.17 -2.74 -18.48
CA VAL A 316 -13.60 -2.86 -18.20
C VAL A 316 -14.45 -2.57 -19.42
N GLU A 317 -14.10 -1.57 -20.22
CA GLU A 317 -14.81 -1.26 -21.46
C GLU A 317 -14.71 -2.41 -22.46
N MET A 318 -13.52 -3.01 -22.62
CA MET A 318 -13.33 -4.22 -23.43
C MET A 318 -14.19 -5.38 -22.92
N LEU A 319 -14.27 -5.59 -21.60
CA LEU A 319 -15.12 -6.62 -21.00
C LEU A 319 -16.62 -6.34 -21.22
N ARG A 320 -17.03 -5.07 -21.22
CA ARG A 320 -18.42 -4.66 -21.44
C ARG A 320 -18.87 -4.93 -22.88
N ASP A 321 -18.00 -4.67 -23.85
CA ASP A 321 -18.30 -4.90 -25.27
C ASP A 321 -18.39 -6.39 -25.58
N GLN A 322 -17.66 -7.22 -24.83
CA GLN A 322 -17.85 -8.66 -24.81
C GLN A 322 -19.02 -9.06 -23.88
N LYS A 323 -20.26 -8.65 -24.20
CA LYS A 323 -21.48 -9.05 -23.44
C LYS A 323 -21.57 -10.56 -23.15
N SER A 324 -20.92 -11.40 -23.96
CA SER A 324 -20.80 -12.84 -23.75
C SER A 324 -19.98 -13.23 -22.50
N PHE A 325 -18.98 -12.42 -22.12
CA PHE A 325 -18.00 -12.72 -21.07
C PHE A 325 -18.64 -12.90 -19.68
N TYR A 326 -19.53 -11.99 -19.29
CA TYR A 326 -20.26 -12.07 -18.01
C TYR A 326 -21.50 -12.99 -18.07
N SER A 327 -21.88 -13.46 -19.26
CA SER A 327 -23.06 -14.31 -19.46
C SER A 327 -22.76 -15.81 -19.56
N GLN A 328 -21.48 -16.20 -19.45
CA GLN A 328 -21.06 -17.59 -19.58
C GLN A 328 -21.55 -18.43 -18.39
N LYS A 329 -22.42 -19.40 -18.68
CA LYS A 329 -22.94 -20.39 -17.71
C LYS A 329 -21.93 -21.53 -17.44
N GLY A 330 -20.64 -21.22 -17.29
CA GLY A 330 -19.59 -22.18 -16.94
C GLY A 330 -19.54 -22.46 -15.43
N GLY A 331 -18.68 -23.39 -15.01
CA GLY A 331 -18.33 -23.52 -13.59
C GLY A 331 -17.33 -22.45 -13.15
N THR A 332 -17.14 -22.27 -11.84
CA THR A 332 -16.22 -21.24 -11.30
C THR A 332 -14.77 -21.38 -11.80
N PHE A 333 -14.37 -22.55 -12.32
CA PHE A 333 -13.06 -22.79 -12.91
C PHE A 333 -12.92 -22.18 -14.30
N ASP A 334 -13.90 -22.41 -15.17
CA ASP A 334 -13.86 -21.89 -16.54
C ASP A 334 -13.91 -20.36 -16.52
N GLU A 335 -14.74 -19.81 -15.63
CA GLU A 335 -14.84 -18.38 -15.41
C GLU A 335 -13.54 -17.76 -14.87
N ALA A 336 -12.87 -18.43 -13.94
CA ALA A 336 -11.59 -17.98 -13.43
C ALA A 336 -10.48 -18.09 -14.47
N TYR A 337 -10.46 -19.19 -15.22
CA TYR A 337 -9.53 -19.39 -16.32
C TYR A 337 -9.69 -18.30 -17.38
N ASN A 338 -10.91 -18.03 -17.83
CA ASN A 338 -11.17 -17.01 -18.85
C ASN A 338 -10.75 -15.61 -18.39
N ARG A 339 -10.92 -15.27 -17.12
CA ARG A 339 -10.43 -14.02 -16.54
C ARG A 339 -8.91 -13.95 -16.43
N VAL A 340 -8.24 -15.05 -16.11
CA VAL A 340 -6.77 -15.11 -16.14
C VAL A 340 -6.24 -14.98 -17.57
N ILE A 341 -6.87 -15.64 -18.55
CA ILE A 341 -6.47 -15.54 -19.96
C ILE A 341 -6.71 -14.15 -20.51
N PHE A 342 -7.82 -13.51 -20.12
CA PHE A 342 -8.07 -12.12 -20.46
C PHE A 342 -7.00 -11.18 -19.85
N LEU A 343 -6.66 -11.37 -18.58
CA LEU A 343 -5.57 -10.64 -17.93
C LEU A 343 -4.22 -10.86 -18.64
N LYS A 344 -3.92 -12.11 -19.02
CA LYS A 344 -2.74 -12.46 -19.83
C LYS A 344 -2.72 -11.69 -21.14
N GLN A 345 -3.83 -11.67 -21.87
CA GLN A 345 -3.94 -10.91 -23.13
C GLN A 345 -3.64 -9.44 -22.92
N VAL A 346 -4.20 -8.83 -21.88
CA VAL A 346 -4.01 -7.40 -21.61
C VAL A 346 -2.56 -7.08 -21.29
N ILE A 347 -1.94 -7.89 -20.41
CA ILE A 347 -0.54 -7.69 -20.00
C ILE A 347 0.41 -7.89 -21.19
N GLU A 348 0.19 -8.95 -21.98
CA GLU A 348 1.11 -9.34 -23.04
C GLU A 348 0.97 -8.48 -24.30
N ASN A 349 -0.26 -8.11 -24.66
CA ASN A 349 -0.58 -7.61 -26.00
C ASN A 349 -1.28 -6.25 -26.03
N ASN A 350 -1.73 -5.71 -24.89
CA ASN A 350 -2.44 -4.43 -24.82
C ASN A 350 -1.72 -3.42 -23.91
N ASP A 351 -0.39 -3.45 -23.90
CA ASP A 351 0.46 -2.56 -23.07
C ASP A 351 0.23 -2.67 -21.56
N GLY A 352 -0.51 -3.68 -21.08
CA GLY A 352 -0.78 -3.89 -19.67
C GLY A 352 0.47 -4.20 -18.85
N TYR A 353 1.53 -4.74 -19.46
CA TYR A 353 2.82 -4.93 -18.78
C TYR A 353 3.37 -3.62 -18.19
N ARG A 354 3.05 -2.46 -18.77
CA ARG A 354 3.52 -1.14 -18.28
C ARG A 354 3.01 -0.82 -16.87
N LEU A 355 1.93 -1.46 -16.40
CA LEU A 355 1.46 -1.41 -15.00
C LEU A 355 2.54 -1.81 -13.99
N PHE A 356 3.48 -2.63 -14.44
CA PHE A 356 4.52 -3.20 -13.62
C PHE A 356 5.90 -2.58 -13.92
N TYR A 357 5.97 -1.40 -14.53
CA TYR A 357 7.23 -0.72 -14.83
C TYR A 357 7.21 0.74 -14.38
N VAL A 358 8.28 1.18 -13.73
CA VAL A 358 8.51 2.58 -13.32
C VAL A 358 9.90 2.97 -13.83
N LYS A 359 9.98 4.07 -14.60
CA LYS A 359 11.23 4.52 -15.26
C LYS A 359 11.95 3.43 -16.08
N GLY A 360 11.19 2.48 -16.65
CA GLY A 360 11.75 1.36 -17.43
C GLY A 360 12.24 0.17 -16.59
N GLU A 361 12.19 0.27 -15.26
CA GLU A 361 12.52 -0.81 -14.34
C GLU A 361 11.26 -1.55 -13.88
N PRO A 362 11.28 -2.90 -13.82
CA PRO A 362 10.11 -3.68 -13.41
C PRO A 362 9.83 -3.57 -11.90
N VAL A 363 8.65 -3.09 -11.53
CA VAL A 363 8.10 -3.12 -10.18
C VAL A 363 7.40 -4.46 -9.95
N LYS A 364 8.12 -5.36 -9.28
CA LYS A 364 7.73 -6.76 -9.08
C LYS A 364 6.84 -6.93 -7.85
N ARG A 365 5.56 -6.55 -7.94
CA ARG A 365 4.57 -6.71 -6.85
C ARG A 365 3.46 -7.69 -7.21
N GLU A 366 3.34 -8.78 -6.43
CA GLU A 366 2.22 -9.74 -6.57
C GLU A 366 0.86 -9.05 -6.30
N SER A 367 0.83 -8.08 -5.38
CA SER A 367 -0.38 -7.33 -5.00
C SER A 367 -1.03 -6.61 -6.19
N ASP A 368 -0.24 -6.04 -7.09
CA ASP A 368 -0.75 -5.27 -8.23
C ASP A 368 -1.47 -6.21 -9.21
N LEU A 369 -0.91 -7.39 -9.46
CA LEU A 369 -1.53 -8.41 -10.32
C LEU A 369 -2.82 -8.95 -9.69
N GLN A 370 -2.80 -9.18 -8.37
CA GLN A 370 -3.98 -9.61 -7.63
C GLN A 370 -5.09 -8.55 -7.73
N LEU A 371 -4.75 -7.27 -7.63
CA LEU A 371 -5.70 -6.15 -7.72
C LEU A 371 -6.33 -6.06 -9.12
N ILE A 372 -5.53 -6.14 -10.17
CA ILE A 372 -6.04 -6.12 -11.56
C ILE A 372 -6.94 -7.34 -11.82
N PHE A 373 -6.55 -8.52 -11.33
CA PHE A 373 -7.40 -9.70 -11.44
C PHE A 373 -8.76 -9.49 -10.77
N ARG A 374 -8.80 -8.91 -9.57
CA ARG A 374 -10.07 -8.61 -8.87
C ARG A 374 -11.00 -7.75 -9.71
N LEU A 375 -10.46 -6.72 -10.37
CA LEU A 375 -11.24 -5.80 -11.20
C LEU A 375 -12.00 -6.53 -12.33
N THR A 376 -11.45 -7.62 -12.86
CA THR A 376 -12.13 -8.46 -13.88
C THR A 376 -13.39 -9.18 -13.37
N TRP A 377 -13.56 -9.27 -12.05
CA TRP A 377 -14.70 -9.92 -11.39
C TRP A 377 -15.79 -8.97 -10.93
N TYR A 378 -15.61 -7.66 -11.06
CA TYR A 378 -16.50 -6.68 -10.43
C TYR A 378 -17.98 -6.82 -10.83
N ALA A 379 -18.25 -7.16 -12.10
CA ALA A 379 -19.62 -7.38 -12.58
C ALA A 379 -20.06 -8.86 -12.59
N SER A 380 -19.38 -9.72 -11.83
CA SER A 380 -19.75 -11.13 -11.70
C SER A 380 -20.78 -11.36 -10.58
N ASP A 381 -21.70 -12.31 -10.79
CA ASP A 381 -22.62 -12.79 -9.76
C ASP A 381 -21.97 -13.80 -8.77
N ASP A 382 -20.72 -14.21 -9.03
CA ASP A 382 -19.99 -15.16 -8.19
C ASP A 382 -19.43 -14.54 -6.89
N ASP A 383 -19.41 -15.32 -5.82
CA ASP A 383 -18.78 -14.94 -4.56
C ASP A 383 -17.25 -15.08 -4.69
N VAL A 384 -16.54 -13.94 -4.74
CA VAL A 384 -15.09 -13.84 -4.92
C VAL A 384 -14.45 -13.33 -3.64
N ASN A 385 -13.86 -14.25 -2.88
CA ASN A 385 -13.21 -13.96 -1.61
C ASN A 385 -11.69 -13.88 -1.78
N SER A 386 -11.06 -12.84 -1.24
CA SER A 386 -9.60 -12.71 -1.16
C SER A 386 -9.03 -13.29 0.14
N GLU A 387 -7.81 -13.81 0.10
CA GLU A 387 -7.04 -14.23 1.29
C GLU A 387 -7.72 -15.29 2.18
N VAL A 388 -8.45 -16.22 1.56
CA VAL A 388 -9.19 -17.25 2.28
C VAL A 388 -8.23 -18.26 2.92
N ASN A 389 -8.21 -18.29 4.25
CA ASN A 389 -7.43 -19.28 5.01
C ASN A 389 -8.29 -20.52 5.33
N ASN A 390 -8.16 -21.57 4.53
CA ASN A 390 -8.86 -22.86 4.72
C ASN A 390 -8.05 -23.88 5.54
N GLY A 391 -7.17 -23.42 6.45
CA GLY A 391 -6.34 -24.29 7.29
C GLY A 391 -5.08 -24.86 6.62
N ARG A 392 -4.76 -24.45 5.38
CA ARG A 392 -3.56 -24.85 4.62
C ARG A 392 -2.70 -23.65 4.16
N GLY A 393 -2.93 -22.49 4.77
CA GLY A 393 -2.33 -21.20 4.38
C GLY A 393 -3.31 -20.34 3.57
N PRO A 394 -3.06 -19.02 3.47
CA PRO A 394 -3.87 -18.10 2.70
C PRO A 394 -3.70 -18.38 1.19
N VAL A 395 -4.81 -18.39 0.46
CA VAL A 395 -4.84 -18.40 -1.02
C VAL A 395 -5.30 -17.03 -1.48
N ASP A 396 -4.72 -16.50 -2.56
CA ASP A 396 -5.00 -15.15 -3.03
C ASP A 396 -6.48 -14.93 -3.33
N TYR A 397 -7.12 -15.85 -4.07
CA TYR A 397 -8.56 -15.82 -4.31
C TYR A 397 -9.23 -17.19 -4.22
N LYS A 398 -10.46 -17.19 -3.71
CA LYS A 398 -11.42 -18.28 -3.84
C LYS A 398 -12.70 -17.75 -4.49
N ILE A 399 -13.01 -18.27 -5.68
CA ILE A 399 -14.26 -18.00 -6.39
C ILE A 399 -15.20 -19.15 -6.10
N SER A 400 -16.41 -18.88 -5.63
CA SER A 400 -17.37 -19.93 -5.30
C SER A 400 -18.80 -19.62 -5.71
N ARG A 401 -19.49 -20.68 -6.16
CA ARG A 401 -20.93 -20.73 -6.38
C ARG A 401 -21.51 -21.82 -5.48
N GLY A 402 -21.56 -21.50 -4.19
CA GLY A 402 -21.88 -22.46 -3.13
C GLY A 402 -20.73 -23.43 -2.81
N SER A 403 -20.97 -24.40 -1.94
CA SER A 403 -19.92 -25.30 -1.41
C SER A 403 -19.43 -26.36 -2.41
N ARG A 404 -20.18 -26.60 -3.49
CA ARG A 404 -19.91 -27.66 -4.48
C ARG A 404 -19.13 -27.20 -5.71
N ASP A 405 -19.08 -25.90 -5.98
CA ASP A 405 -18.29 -25.33 -7.07
C ASP A 405 -17.44 -24.19 -6.53
N SER A 406 -16.14 -24.45 -6.39
CA SER A 406 -15.19 -23.46 -5.92
C SER A 406 -13.84 -23.64 -6.59
N THR A 407 -13.25 -22.53 -7.01
CA THR A 407 -11.93 -22.48 -7.64
C THR A 407 -11.00 -21.60 -6.83
N LEU A 408 -9.77 -22.07 -6.65
CA LEU A 408 -8.69 -21.34 -6.02
C LEU A 408 -7.79 -20.72 -7.09
N VAL A 409 -7.42 -19.45 -6.96
CA VAL A 409 -6.47 -18.78 -7.86
C VAL A 409 -5.32 -18.26 -7.02
N GLU A 410 -4.09 -18.60 -7.42
CA GLU A 410 -2.85 -18.20 -6.75
C GLU A 410 -1.90 -17.54 -7.76
N PHE A 411 -1.47 -16.33 -7.45
CA PHE A 411 -0.49 -15.57 -8.20
C PHE A 411 0.90 -15.73 -7.59
N LYS A 412 1.91 -15.78 -8.47
CA LYS A 412 3.32 -15.81 -8.08
C LYS A 412 4.18 -15.00 -9.04
N LEU A 413 5.23 -14.41 -8.51
CA LEU A 413 6.32 -13.86 -9.32
C LEU A 413 7.38 -14.94 -9.59
N ALA A 414 7.97 -14.88 -10.77
CA ALA A 414 9.11 -15.71 -11.16
C ALA A 414 10.34 -15.48 -10.25
N SER A 415 10.49 -14.26 -9.72
CA SER A 415 11.54 -13.87 -8.79
C SER A 415 11.38 -14.51 -7.40
N ASN A 416 10.22 -15.09 -7.08
CA ASN A 416 9.98 -15.70 -5.77
C ASN A 416 10.95 -16.87 -5.51
N SER A 417 11.81 -16.72 -4.50
CA SER A 417 12.85 -17.69 -4.16
C SER A 417 12.29 -19.07 -3.78
N LYS A 418 11.04 -19.13 -3.31
CA LYS A 418 10.35 -20.37 -2.93
C LYS A 418 9.48 -20.96 -4.05
N LEU A 419 9.49 -20.39 -5.26
CA LEU A 419 8.61 -20.83 -6.36
C LEU A 419 8.73 -22.34 -6.65
N LYS A 420 9.95 -22.86 -6.78
CA LYS A 420 10.18 -24.30 -7.01
C LYS A 420 9.63 -25.17 -5.90
N GLN A 421 9.84 -24.79 -4.64
CA GLN A 421 9.31 -25.52 -3.49
C GLN A 421 7.77 -25.49 -3.46
N ASN A 422 7.18 -24.34 -3.78
CA ASN A 422 5.72 -24.16 -3.83
C ASN A 422 5.09 -25.03 -4.94
N LEU A 423 5.73 -25.10 -6.11
CA LEU A 423 5.29 -25.96 -7.21
C LEU A 423 5.43 -27.45 -6.87
N ALA A 424 6.55 -27.85 -6.24
CA ALA A 424 6.78 -29.24 -5.83
C ALA A 424 5.72 -29.74 -4.83
N LYS A 425 5.44 -28.94 -3.77
CA LYS A 425 4.39 -29.28 -2.79
C LYS A 425 3.02 -29.44 -3.43
N GLN A 426 2.72 -28.65 -4.46
CA GLN A 426 1.45 -28.75 -5.17
C GLN A 426 1.33 -30.11 -5.90
N VAL A 427 2.41 -30.59 -6.54
CA VAL A 427 2.45 -31.92 -7.16
C VAL A 427 2.18 -33.03 -6.15
N GLU A 428 2.77 -32.95 -4.96
CA GLU A 428 2.54 -33.91 -3.88
C GLU A 428 1.07 -33.92 -3.43
N VAL A 429 0.47 -32.73 -3.28
CA VAL A 429 -0.95 -32.61 -2.91
C VAL A 429 -1.87 -33.21 -3.99
N TYR A 430 -1.60 -32.98 -5.28
CA TYR A 430 -2.37 -33.58 -6.37
C TYR A 430 -2.26 -35.10 -6.40
N LYS A 431 -1.07 -35.66 -6.12
CA LYS A 431 -0.86 -37.11 -6.04
C LYS A 431 -1.57 -37.75 -4.83
N ALA A 432 -1.68 -37.03 -3.72
CA ALA A 432 -2.29 -37.52 -2.48
C ALA A 432 -3.82 -37.37 -2.44
N ALA A 433 -4.39 -36.43 -3.20
CA ALA A 433 -5.83 -36.14 -3.18
C ALA A 433 -6.53 -36.62 -4.45
N ASN A 434 -7.13 -37.82 -4.42
CA ASN A 434 -8.12 -38.28 -5.41
C ASN A 434 -9.48 -37.53 -5.31
N GLN A 435 -9.50 -36.31 -4.75
CA GLN A 435 -10.64 -35.40 -4.72
C GLN A 435 -10.15 -33.98 -5.02
N THR A 436 -10.41 -33.55 -6.25
CA THR A 436 -9.92 -32.32 -6.88
C THR A 436 -10.59 -31.08 -6.29
N LYS A 437 -9.79 -30.18 -5.71
CA LYS A 437 -10.15 -28.76 -5.67
C LYS A 437 -9.62 -28.12 -6.94
N LYS A 438 -10.52 -27.55 -7.74
CA LYS A 438 -10.19 -26.76 -8.94
C LYS A 438 -9.23 -25.63 -8.52
N SER A 439 -8.03 -25.57 -9.11
CA SER A 439 -7.06 -24.50 -8.80
C SER A 439 -6.30 -24.01 -10.02
N ILE A 440 -6.00 -22.72 -10.07
CA ILE A 440 -5.26 -22.06 -11.15
C ILE A 440 -4.08 -21.34 -10.53
N LYS A 441 -2.87 -21.66 -11.00
CA LYS A 441 -1.63 -20.99 -10.65
C LYS A 441 -1.20 -20.09 -11.79
N VAL A 442 -0.92 -18.83 -11.48
CA VAL A 442 -0.52 -17.83 -12.45
C VAL A 442 0.86 -17.32 -12.09
N ILE A 443 1.83 -17.44 -13.00
CA ILE A 443 3.21 -17.00 -12.77
C ILE A 443 3.53 -15.85 -13.72
N LEU A 444 3.86 -14.69 -13.15
CA LEU A 444 4.28 -13.50 -13.89
C LEU A 444 5.81 -13.40 -13.90
N TYR A 445 6.40 -13.09 -15.06
CA TYR A 445 7.85 -12.96 -15.23
C TYR A 445 8.22 -11.73 -16.06
N PHE A 446 9.41 -11.18 -15.80
CA PHE A 446 9.87 -9.87 -16.29
C PHE A 446 11.18 -9.93 -17.08
N THR A 447 11.88 -11.07 -17.06
CA THR A 447 13.15 -11.24 -17.78
C THR A 447 13.26 -12.61 -18.44
N ASP A 448 14.15 -12.72 -19.42
CA ASP A 448 14.45 -14.00 -20.09
C ASP A 448 15.03 -15.02 -19.10
N SER A 449 15.91 -14.58 -18.19
CA SER A 449 16.47 -15.44 -17.14
C SER A 449 15.39 -15.99 -16.20
N GLU A 450 14.40 -15.18 -15.85
CA GLU A 450 13.24 -15.64 -15.08
C GLU A 450 12.43 -16.68 -15.84
N PHE A 451 12.19 -16.47 -17.13
CA PHE A 451 11.49 -17.42 -18.00
C PHE A 451 12.23 -18.75 -18.11
N GLU A 452 13.53 -18.73 -18.37
CA GLU A 452 14.38 -19.93 -18.42
C GLU A 452 14.38 -20.68 -17.10
N LYS A 453 14.48 -19.97 -15.98
CA LYS A 453 14.40 -20.56 -14.63
C LYS A 453 13.05 -21.24 -14.40
N ILE A 454 11.95 -20.64 -14.85
CA ILE A 454 10.62 -21.28 -14.80
C ILE A 454 10.63 -22.54 -15.65
N LEU A 455 11.04 -22.48 -16.92
CA LEU A 455 11.05 -23.65 -17.81
C LEU A 455 11.89 -24.81 -17.25
N LYS A 456 13.06 -24.50 -16.69
CA LYS A 456 13.91 -25.49 -16.01
C LYS A 456 13.19 -26.10 -14.81
N THR A 457 12.56 -25.28 -13.97
CA THR A 457 11.79 -25.74 -12.80
C THR A 457 10.63 -26.64 -13.21
N LEU A 458 9.88 -26.28 -14.26
CA LEU A 458 8.78 -27.09 -14.76
C LEU A 458 9.27 -28.43 -15.29
N LYS A 459 10.38 -28.43 -16.05
CA LYS A 459 11.01 -29.67 -16.53
C LYS A 459 11.46 -30.59 -15.40
N GLU A 460 12.11 -30.04 -14.37
CA GLU A 460 12.58 -30.79 -13.21
C GLU A 460 11.44 -31.40 -12.38
N LEU A 461 10.28 -30.75 -12.36
CA LEU A 461 9.08 -31.22 -11.65
C LEU A 461 8.11 -31.99 -12.55
N GLU A 462 8.48 -32.23 -13.81
CA GLU A 462 7.64 -32.86 -14.85
C GLU A 462 6.28 -32.16 -15.05
N LEU A 463 6.25 -30.85 -14.80
CA LEU A 463 5.09 -29.99 -14.99
C LEU A 463 5.05 -29.40 -16.40
N LYS A 464 3.84 -29.15 -16.90
CA LYS A 464 3.58 -28.45 -18.17
C LYS A 464 2.58 -27.33 -17.94
N GLN A 465 2.62 -26.30 -18.79
CA GLN A 465 1.55 -25.30 -18.83
C GLN A 465 0.22 -25.99 -19.15
N SER A 466 -0.83 -25.56 -18.47
CA SER A 466 -2.19 -26.09 -18.59
C SER A 466 -3.19 -25.03 -18.13
N ASN A 467 -4.48 -25.35 -18.12
CA ASN A 467 -5.49 -24.46 -17.58
C ASN A 467 -5.35 -24.24 -16.05
N GLU A 468 -4.53 -25.06 -15.38
CA GLU A 468 -4.21 -24.96 -13.96
C GLU A 468 -2.85 -24.28 -13.69
N LEU A 469 -2.02 -24.07 -14.72
CA LEU A 469 -0.71 -23.44 -14.61
C LEU A 469 -0.43 -22.55 -15.83
N ILE A 470 -0.56 -21.24 -15.63
CA ILE A 470 -0.50 -20.23 -16.68
C ILE A 470 0.72 -19.33 -16.44
N LEU A 471 1.49 -19.08 -17.49
CA LEU A 471 2.58 -18.10 -17.47
C LEU A 471 2.11 -16.81 -18.14
N ILE A 472 2.40 -15.66 -17.54
CA ILE A 472 2.14 -14.34 -18.11
C ILE A 472 3.47 -13.60 -18.29
N ASP A 473 3.70 -13.14 -19.51
CA ASP A 473 4.90 -12.45 -19.95
C ASP A 473 4.78 -10.93 -19.78
N ALA A 474 5.42 -10.40 -18.73
CA ALA A 474 5.49 -8.98 -18.48
C ALA A 474 6.78 -8.33 -19.01
N ARG A 475 7.64 -9.02 -19.76
CA ARG A 475 8.89 -8.43 -20.28
C ARG A 475 8.63 -7.17 -21.11
N ALA A 476 9.30 -6.07 -20.81
CA ALA A 476 9.27 -4.89 -21.68
C ALA A 476 10.09 -5.09 -22.96
N THR A 477 11.14 -5.92 -22.90
CA THR A 477 12.14 -6.11 -23.96
C THR A 477 11.60 -6.79 -25.22
N ASN A 478 10.46 -7.48 -25.14
CA ASN A 478 9.89 -8.25 -26.25
C ASN A 478 8.55 -7.70 -26.76
N LYS A 479 8.22 -6.45 -26.41
CA LYS A 479 6.98 -5.77 -26.82
C LYS A 479 7.33 -4.53 -27.66
N PRO A 480 7.78 -4.70 -28.91
CA PRO A 480 8.15 -3.58 -29.77
C PRO A 480 6.91 -2.72 -30.07
N SER A 481 7.10 -1.40 -30.19
CA SER A 481 6.03 -0.51 -30.67
C SER A 481 5.56 -0.95 -32.05
N GLY A 482 4.27 -0.77 -32.37
CA GLY A 482 3.71 -1.15 -33.68
C GLY A 482 4.41 -0.50 -34.88
N SER A 483 5.13 0.60 -34.66
CA SER A 483 5.99 1.26 -35.65
C SER A 483 7.35 0.57 -35.90
N ASN A 484 7.78 -0.32 -35.01
CA ASN A 484 9.06 -1.02 -35.02
C ASN A 484 8.91 -2.55 -35.16
N ALA A 485 7.67 -3.06 -35.21
CA ALA A 485 7.37 -4.44 -35.52
C ALA A 485 7.57 -4.65 -37.04
N LYS A 486 8.65 -5.34 -37.43
CA LYS A 486 8.90 -5.74 -38.82
C LYS A 486 8.13 -7.00 -39.19
#